data_AF-A0A955ZGN8-F1
#
_entry.id   AF-A0A955ZGN8-F1
#
_cell.length_a   1.000
_cell.length_b   1.000
_cell.length_c   1.000
_cell.angle_alpha   90.00
_cell.angle_beta   90.00
_cell.angle_gamma   90.00
#
_symmetry.space_group_name_H-M   'P 1'
#
loop_
_entity.id
_entity.type
_entity.pdbx_description
1 polymer ?
#
loop_
_entity_poly.entity_id
_entity_poly.type
_entity_poly.pdbx_seq_one_letter_code
_entity_poly.pdbx_strand_id
1 'polypeptide(L)'
;MTPRRPKVDLEGLLVALVLAPRTFSRNRFFALYQDASVRRVRRRAARVRGLIRQLLGEGRPKGEIIGEQVLEDGQVLLRLRVPELSFERTTALSALEAATLRLALSRAGAGKATRADKDQVEAALSRLGPELRPSAE
;
A
#
# COMPACT_ATOMS: atom_id res chain seq x y z
N MET A 1 21.96 26.47 -10.83
CA MET A 1 22.06 25.04 -10.51
C MET A 1 20.77 24.63 -9.79
N THR A 2 19.81 24.05 -10.50
CA THR A 2 18.51 23.65 -9.91
C THR A 2 18.72 22.35 -9.13
N PRO A 3 18.36 22.25 -7.84
CA PRO A 3 18.59 21.03 -7.08
C PRO A 3 17.78 19.88 -7.70
N ARG A 4 18.50 18.83 -8.13
CA ARG A 4 17.92 17.61 -8.70
C ARG A 4 17.20 16.87 -7.57
N ARG A 5 15.88 17.01 -7.48
CA ARG A 5 15.07 16.28 -6.49
C ARG A 5 15.22 14.78 -6.74
N PRO A 6 15.45 13.95 -5.72
CA PRO A 6 15.43 12.50 -5.89
C PRO A 6 14.04 12.10 -6.42
N LYS A 7 14.01 11.49 -7.59
CA LYS A 7 12.83 11.02 -8.29
C LYS A 7 12.44 9.66 -7.70
N VAL A 8 11.95 9.68 -6.46
CA VAL A 8 11.50 8.47 -5.77
C VAL A 8 10.35 7.82 -6.54
N ASP A 9 10.48 6.52 -6.81
CA ASP A 9 9.40 5.72 -7.39
C ASP A 9 8.21 5.68 -6.41
N LEU A 10 7.09 6.31 -6.83
CA LEU A 10 5.91 6.51 -6.00
C LEU A 10 5.18 5.19 -5.70
N GLU A 11 5.30 4.20 -6.59
CA GLU A 11 4.68 2.89 -6.43
C GLU A 11 5.47 2.02 -5.45
N GLY A 12 6.79 2.01 -5.55
CA GLY A 12 7.67 1.41 -4.56
C GLY A 12 7.49 2.06 -3.18
N LEU A 13 7.37 3.38 -3.13
CA LEU A 13 7.12 4.10 -1.88
C LEU A 13 5.76 3.73 -1.28
N LEU A 14 4.72 3.57 -2.10
CA LEU A 14 3.41 3.08 -1.66
C LEU A 14 3.54 1.71 -0.97
N VAL A 15 4.17 0.75 -1.65
CA VAL A 15 4.37 -0.61 -1.13
C VAL A 15 5.13 -0.57 0.19
N ALA A 16 6.24 0.17 0.25
CA ALA A 16 7.04 0.26 1.46
C ALA A 16 6.27 0.91 2.62
N LEU A 17 5.47 1.94 2.36
CA LEU A 17 4.63 2.57 3.38
C LEU A 17 3.46 1.70 3.85
N VAL A 18 3.05 0.69 3.07
CA VAL A 18 2.05 -0.29 3.48
C VAL A 18 2.70 -1.40 4.33
N LEU A 19 3.78 -2.02 3.83
CA LEU A 19 4.41 -3.19 4.44
C LEU A 19 5.35 -2.85 5.59
N ALA A 20 6.01 -1.69 5.54
CA ALA A 20 7.01 -1.26 6.51
C ALA A 20 6.86 0.26 6.80
N PRO A 21 5.73 0.68 7.41
CA PRO A 21 5.37 2.10 7.56
C PRO A 21 6.36 2.94 8.38
N ARG A 22 7.23 2.31 9.17
CA ARG A 22 8.23 2.99 10.02
C ARG A 22 9.56 3.23 9.32
N THR A 23 9.80 2.61 8.17
CA THR A 23 11.08 2.68 7.44
C THR A 23 11.35 4.07 6.87
N PHE A 24 10.30 4.81 6.51
CA PHE A 24 10.39 6.17 5.95
C PHE A 24 9.97 7.23 6.97
N SER A 25 10.75 7.42 8.04
CA SER A 25 10.40 8.42 9.06
C SER A 25 10.45 9.86 8.49
N ARG A 26 9.50 10.71 8.92
CA ARG A 26 9.43 12.11 8.46
C ARG A 26 10.69 12.89 8.80
N ASN A 27 11.29 12.62 9.96
CA ASN A 27 12.50 13.30 10.43
C ASN A 27 13.71 12.98 9.52
N ARG A 28 13.82 11.74 9.04
CA ARG A 28 14.93 11.31 8.16
C ARG A 28 14.71 11.69 6.70
N PHE A 29 13.47 11.72 6.23
CA PHE A 29 13.15 11.92 4.82
C PHE A 29 12.40 13.25 4.56
N PHE A 30 12.65 14.30 5.35
CA PHE A 30 11.86 15.54 5.32
C PHE A 30 11.61 16.11 3.91
N ALA A 31 12.63 16.14 3.05
CA ALA A 31 12.52 16.61 1.66
C ALA A 31 11.51 15.81 0.83
N LEU A 32 11.45 14.48 1.01
CA LEU A 32 10.47 13.59 0.37
C LEU A 32 9.04 13.99 0.75
N TYR A 33 8.85 14.42 1.99
CA TYR A 33 7.53 14.76 2.54
C TYR A 33 7.02 16.14 2.13
N GLN A 34 7.83 16.97 1.47
CA GLN A 34 7.39 18.24 0.90
C GLN A 34 6.67 18.07 -0.45
N ASP A 35 6.83 16.91 -1.10
CA ASP A 35 6.23 16.65 -2.41
C ASP A 35 4.73 16.29 -2.29
N ALA A 36 3.89 16.97 -3.08
CA ALA A 36 2.45 16.73 -3.13
C ALA A 36 2.10 15.30 -3.64
N SER A 37 2.92 14.75 -4.53
CA SER A 37 2.75 13.38 -5.03
C SER A 37 2.96 12.35 -3.92
N VAL A 38 3.97 12.56 -3.06
CA VAL A 38 4.23 11.75 -1.88
C VAL A 38 3.08 11.88 -0.87
N ARG A 39 2.51 13.08 -0.68
CA ARG A 39 1.32 13.26 0.15
C ARG A 39 0.14 12.40 -0.34
N ARG A 40 -0.05 12.27 -1.67
CA ARG A 40 -1.08 11.38 -2.24
C ARG A 40 -0.76 9.91 -1.98
N VAL A 41 0.49 9.48 -2.19
CA VAL A 41 0.95 8.11 -1.89
C VAL A 41 0.71 7.74 -0.43
N ARG A 42 1.02 8.63 0.52
CA ARG A 42 0.78 8.40 1.94
C ARG A 42 -0.69 8.20 2.29
N ARG A 43 -1.58 9.01 1.71
CA ARG A 43 -3.03 8.86 1.90
C ARG A 43 -3.50 7.50 1.36
N ARG A 44 -3.02 7.09 0.19
CA ARG A 44 -3.28 5.77 -0.39
C ARG A 44 -2.79 4.63 0.52
N ALA A 45 -1.53 4.67 0.95
CA ALA A 45 -0.96 3.69 1.87
C ALA A 45 -1.72 3.61 3.20
N ALA A 46 -2.16 4.75 3.75
CA ALA A 46 -2.97 4.79 4.97
C ALA A 46 -4.34 4.11 4.78
N ARG A 47 -4.99 4.28 3.62
CA ARG A 47 -6.24 3.57 3.28
C ARG A 47 -6.03 2.05 3.21
N VAL A 48 -4.98 1.59 2.51
CA VAL A 48 -4.67 0.15 2.42
C VAL A 48 -4.36 -0.45 3.80
N ARG A 49 -3.57 0.23 4.63
CA ARG A 49 -3.35 -0.21 6.03
C ARG A 49 -4.63 -0.20 6.87
N GLY A 50 -5.57 0.70 6.58
CA GLY A 50 -6.90 0.69 7.18
C GLY A 50 -7.68 -0.57 6.82
N LEU A 51 -7.65 -0.98 5.54
CA LEU A 51 -8.25 -2.24 5.07
C LEU A 51 -7.60 -3.45 5.76
N ILE A 52 -6.27 -3.53 5.79
CA ILE A 52 -5.55 -4.63 6.44
C ILE A 52 -6.00 -4.78 7.90
N ARG A 53 -5.95 -3.71 8.70
CA ARG A 53 -6.36 -3.76 10.11
C ARG A 53 -7.80 -4.17 10.30
N GLN A 54 -8.70 -3.69 9.44
CA GLN A 54 -10.12 -4.04 9.48
C GLN A 54 -10.34 -5.54 9.18
N LEU A 55 -9.62 -6.09 8.20
CA LEU A 55 -9.72 -7.50 7.82
C LEU A 55 -9.04 -8.44 8.84
N LEU A 56 -8.01 -7.96 9.54
CA LEU A 56 -7.35 -8.70 10.62
C LEU A 56 -8.09 -8.60 11.97
N GLY A 57 -9.03 -7.66 12.12
CA GLY A 57 -9.72 -7.42 13.39
C GLY A 57 -8.84 -6.77 14.47
N GLU A 58 -7.78 -6.07 14.08
CA GLU A 58 -6.84 -5.44 15.02
C GLU A 58 -7.49 -4.20 15.69
N GLY A 59 -8.04 -4.42 16.90
CA GLY A 59 -8.67 -3.37 17.71
C GLY A 59 -9.98 -2.83 17.12
N ARG A 60 -10.64 -3.59 16.23
CA ARG A 60 -11.90 -3.24 15.55
C ARG A 60 -12.69 -4.51 15.22
N PRO A 61 -14.03 -4.40 15.06
CA PRO A 61 -14.83 -5.48 14.50
C PRO A 61 -14.26 -6.00 13.18
N LYS A 62 -14.20 -7.32 13.04
CA LYS A 62 -13.52 -7.97 11.92
C LYS A 62 -14.33 -7.83 10.63
N GLY A 63 -13.67 -7.40 9.57
CA GLY A 63 -14.22 -7.35 8.23
C GLY A 63 -13.97 -8.64 7.45
N GLU A 64 -14.84 -8.89 6.47
CA GLU A 64 -14.75 -10.00 5.53
C GLU A 64 -14.80 -9.47 4.10
N ILE A 65 -13.98 -10.04 3.23
CA ILE A 65 -14.07 -9.78 1.78
C ILE A 65 -15.24 -10.63 1.24
N ILE A 66 -16.22 -9.97 0.64
CA ILE A 66 -17.42 -10.62 0.08
C ILE A 66 -17.49 -10.55 -1.44
N GLY A 67 -16.56 -9.83 -2.07
CA GLY A 67 -16.44 -9.80 -3.52
C GLY A 67 -15.19 -9.06 -3.99
N GLU A 68 -14.65 -9.53 -5.11
CA GLU A 68 -13.59 -8.87 -5.85
C GLU A 68 -13.96 -8.85 -7.33
N GLN A 69 -13.79 -7.69 -7.98
CA GLN A 69 -13.97 -7.55 -9.42
C GLN A 69 -12.79 -6.76 -10.00
N VAL A 70 -12.16 -7.31 -11.04
CA VAL A 70 -11.15 -6.59 -11.82
C VAL A 70 -11.86 -5.81 -12.92
N LEU A 71 -11.57 -4.51 -13.01
CA LEU A 71 -12.10 -3.61 -14.02
C LEU A 71 -11.21 -3.62 -15.28
N GLU A 72 -11.73 -3.09 -16.39
CA GLU A 72 -11.02 -3.01 -17.68
C GLU A 72 -9.70 -2.21 -17.58
N ASP A 73 -9.63 -1.24 -16.66
CA ASP A 73 -8.44 -0.41 -16.41
C ASP A 73 -7.42 -1.06 -15.44
N GLY A 74 -7.68 -2.31 -15.02
CA GLY A 74 -6.83 -3.05 -14.08
C GLY A 74 -7.03 -2.66 -12.61
N GLN A 75 -7.99 -1.79 -12.27
CA GLN A 75 -8.38 -1.59 -10.88
C GLN A 75 -9.14 -2.80 -10.34
N VAL A 76 -9.04 -3.00 -9.03
CA VAL A 76 -9.75 -4.03 -8.28
C VAL A 76 -10.80 -3.35 -7.40
N LEU A 77 -12.08 -3.59 -7.70
CA LEU A 77 -13.17 -3.28 -6.79
C LEU A 77 -13.23 -4.36 -5.71
N LEU A 78 -12.92 -3.97 -4.48
CA LEU A 78 -13.01 -4.81 -3.31
C LEU A 78 -14.29 -4.49 -2.55
N ARG A 79 -15.19 -5.46 -2.42
CA ARG A 79 -16.38 -5.37 -1.56
C ARG A 79 -16.09 -6.08 -0.24
N LEU A 80 -16.27 -5.35 0.85
CA LEU A 80 -16.09 -5.87 2.21
C LEU A 80 -17.31 -5.56 3.08
N ARG A 81 -17.58 -6.47 4.01
CA ARG A 81 -18.59 -6.28 5.06
C ARG A 81 -17.95 -6.35 6.44
N VAL A 82 -18.57 -5.72 7.41
CA VAL A 82 -18.30 -5.88 8.84
C VAL A 82 -19.61 -6.29 9.49
N PRO A 83 -19.84 -7.60 9.72
CA PRO A 83 -21.13 -8.12 10.16
C PRO A 83 -21.61 -7.46 11.45
N GLU A 84 -20.73 -7.31 12.44
CA GLU A 84 -21.03 -6.71 13.75
C GLU A 84 -21.55 -5.26 13.66
N LEU A 85 -21.21 -4.54 12.58
CA LEU A 85 -21.61 -3.15 12.39
C LEU A 85 -22.73 -2.99 11.36
N SER A 86 -23.26 -4.09 10.80
CA SER A 86 -24.17 -4.06 9.64
C SER A 86 -23.66 -3.14 8.53
N PHE A 87 -22.34 -3.10 8.36
CA PHE A 87 -21.65 -2.15 7.49
C PHE A 87 -21.07 -2.86 6.28
N GLU A 88 -21.38 -2.35 5.10
CA GLU A 88 -20.76 -2.79 3.84
C GLU A 88 -20.12 -1.61 3.13
N ARG A 89 -18.98 -1.85 2.47
CA ARG A 89 -18.41 -0.87 1.55
C ARG A 89 -17.70 -1.52 0.37
N THR A 90 -17.66 -0.77 -0.72
CA THR A 90 -16.84 -1.07 -1.88
C THR A 90 -15.68 -0.07 -1.95
N THR A 91 -14.49 -0.53 -2.33
CA THR A 91 -13.31 0.32 -2.50
C THR A 91 -12.58 -0.07 -3.77
N ALA A 92 -12.30 0.90 -4.62
CA ALA A 92 -11.41 0.74 -5.76
C ALA A 92 -9.95 0.80 -5.30
N LEU A 93 -9.18 -0.22 -5.68
CA LEU A 93 -7.75 -0.32 -5.48
C LEU A 93 -7.08 -0.39 -6.85
N SER A 94 -5.94 0.26 -7.04
CA SER A 94 -5.07 -0.10 -8.18
C SER A 94 -4.61 -1.56 -8.06
N ALA A 95 -4.20 -2.15 -9.18
CA ALA A 95 -3.62 -3.50 -9.19
C ALA A 95 -2.53 -3.68 -8.12
N LEU A 96 -1.62 -2.71 -7.98
CA LEU A 96 -0.55 -2.77 -7.00
C LEU A 96 -1.05 -2.66 -5.55
N GLU A 97 -2.06 -1.83 -5.28
CA GLU A 97 -2.68 -1.74 -3.95
C GLU A 97 -3.33 -3.08 -3.57
N ALA A 98 -4.01 -3.73 -4.51
CA ALA A 98 -4.64 -5.04 -4.30
C ALA A 98 -3.59 -6.15 -4.08
N ALA A 99 -2.53 -6.19 -4.90
CA ALA A 99 -1.42 -7.13 -4.72
C ALA A 99 -0.74 -6.95 -3.36
N THR A 100 -0.49 -5.69 -2.96
CA THR A 100 0.12 -5.38 -1.66
C THR A 100 -0.79 -5.76 -0.50
N LEU A 101 -2.12 -5.53 -0.63
CA LEU A 101 -3.11 -5.96 0.36
C LEU A 101 -3.08 -7.49 0.53
N ARG A 102 -3.18 -8.25 -0.58
CA ARG A 102 -3.16 -9.72 -0.54
C ARG A 102 -1.86 -10.26 0.05
N LEU A 103 -0.72 -9.67 -0.29
CA LEU A 103 0.57 -10.04 0.31
C LEU A 103 0.61 -9.77 1.82
N ALA A 104 0.15 -8.60 2.26
CA ALA A 104 0.13 -8.25 3.67
C ALA A 104 -0.77 -9.18 4.49
N LEU A 105 -1.97 -9.47 3.97
CA LEU A 105 -2.90 -10.39 4.61
C LEU A 105 -2.33 -11.82 4.66
N SER A 106 -1.74 -12.30 3.56
CA SER A 106 -1.08 -13.61 3.51
C SER A 106 0.08 -13.73 4.52
N ARG A 107 0.87 -12.68 4.73
CA ARG A 107 1.93 -12.64 5.76
C ARG A 107 1.38 -12.70 7.18
N ALA A 108 0.16 -12.19 7.40
CA ALA A 108 -0.55 -12.24 8.67
C ALA A 108 -1.37 -13.54 8.85
N GLY A 109 -1.24 -14.51 7.94
CA GLY A 109 -2.00 -15.77 7.98
C GLY A 109 -3.48 -15.63 7.59
N ALA A 110 -3.89 -14.47 7.07
CA ALA A 110 -5.26 -14.22 6.63
C ALA A 110 -5.32 -14.20 5.10
N GLY A 111 -5.78 -15.25 4.45
CA GLY A 111 -5.90 -15.30 2.98
C GLY A 111 -4.60 -15.66 2.25
N LYS A 112 -4.59 -15.48 0.92
CA LYS A 112 -3.53 -15.99 0.04
C LYS A 112 -3.07 -14.93 -0.94
N ALA A 113 -1.75 -14.83 -1.12
CA ALA A 113 -1.13 -14.06 -2.19
C ALA A 113 -0.65 -14.99 -3.30
N THR A 114 -0.95 -14.64 -4.55
CA THR A 114 -0.46 -15.37 -5.71
C THR A 114 1.02 -15.08 -5.97
N ARG A 115 1.65 -15.85 -6.86
CA ARG A 115 3.00 -15.54 -7.34
C ARG A 115 3.03 -14.18 -8.06
N ALA A 116 2.03 -13.90 -8.89
CA ALA A 116 1.91 -12.62 -9.59
C ALA A 116 1.82 -11.42 -8.61
N ASP A 117 1.09 -11.56 -7.50
CA ASP A 117 1.04 -10.50 -6.47
C ASP A 117 2.43 -10.24 -5.87
N LYS A 118 3.20 -11.30 -5.59
CA LYS A 118 4.56 -11.20 -5.04
C LYS A 118 5.49 -10.54 -6.04
N ASP A 119 5.50 -11.01 -7.29
CA ASP A 119 6.37 -10.50 -8.35
C ASP A 119 6.09 -9.01 -8.61
N GLN A 120 4.83 -8.59 -8.63
CA GLN A 120 4.44 -7.19 -8.81
C GLN A 120 4.91 -6.30 -7.65
N VAL A 121 4.78 -6.78 -6.41
CA VAL A 121 5.25 -6.08 -5.20
C VAL A 121 6.77 -5.95 -5.18
N GLU A 122 7.49 -7.04 -5.49
CA GLU A 122 8.95 -7.06 -5.55
C GLU A 122 9.49 -6.15 -6.66
N ALA A 123 8.86 -6.16 -7.83
CA ALA A 123 9.21 -5.25 -8.94
C ALA A 123 9.00 -3.78 -8.57
N ALA A 124 7.98 -3.44 -7.78
CA ALA A 124 7.79 -2.08 -7.29
C ALA A 124 8.85 -1.69 -6.25
N LEU A 125 9.20 -2.59 -5.32
CA LEU A 125 10.24 -2.34 -4.33
C LEU A 125 11.63 -2.22 -4.95
N SER A 126 11.93 -2.96 -6.02
CA SER A 126 13.23 -2.88 -6.70
C SER A 126 13.46 -1.52 -7.35
N ARG A 127 12.40 -0.86 -7.86
CA ARG A 127 12.46 0.52 -8.39
C ARG A 127 12.66 1.60 -7.31
N LEU A 128 12.40 1.27 -6.05
CA LEU A 128 12.55 2.20 -4.93
C LEU A 128 14.03 2.39 -4.53
N GLY A 129 14.83 1.33 -4.65
CA GLY A 129 16.22 1.25 -4.16
C GLY A 129 17.31 2.10 -4.85
N PRO A 130 17.22 2.48 -6.14
CA PRO A 130 18.31 3.21 -6.80
C PRO A 130 18.50 4.64 -6.30
N GLU A 131 17.42 5.31 -5.88
CA GLU A 131 17.42 6.76 -5.62
C GLU A 131 17.29 7.15 -4.14
N LEU A 132 17.14 6.18 -3.25
CA LEU A 132 16.98 6.39 -1.81
C LEU A 132 18.26 6.25 -1.00
N ARG A 133 19.40 6.00 -1.65
CA ARG A 133 20.69 6.05 -0.96
C ARG A 133 20.86 7.47 -0.41
N PRO A 134 20.93 7.67 0.91
CA PRO A 134 21.34 8.97 1.42
C PRO A 134 22.69 9.27 0.79
N SER A 135 22.87 10.48 0.27
CA SER A 135 24.21 10.98 -0.06
C SER A 135 25.08 10.70 1.17
N ALA A 136 26.09 9.84 1.01
CA ALA A 136 27.10 9.69 2.03
C ALA A 136 27.80 11.05 2.15
N GLU A 137 27.58 11.73 3.28
CA GLU A 137 28.53 12.69 3.81
C GLU A 137 29.65 11.92 4.49
#